data_AF-A0A3D2MFK2-F1
#
_entry.id   AF-A0A3D2MFK2-F1
#
_cell.length_a   1.000
_cell.length_b   1.000
_cell.length_c   1.000
_cell.angle_alpha   90.00
_cell.angle_beta   90.00
_cell.angle_gamma   90.00
#
_symmetry.space_group_name_H-M   'P 1'
#
loop_
_entity.id
_entity.type
_entity.pdbx_description
1 polymer ?
#
loop_
_entity_poly.entity_id
_entity_poly.type
_entity_poly.pdbx_seq_one_letter_code
_entity_poly.pdbx_strand_id
1 'polypeptide(L)' 'DPTLLFTNAGMVQFKDTFLGVEQRPYNRACTIQKCLRVSGKHNDLESVGPSPRHHTFFE' A
#
# COMPACT_ATOMS: atom_id res chain seq x y z
N ASP A 1 -9.08 -3.52 6.63
CA ASP A 1 -9.51 -4.37 5.50
C ASP A 1 -9.06 -5.80 5.79
N PRO A 2 -9.97 -6.73 6.12
CA PRO A 2 -9.61 -8.10 6.44
C PRO A 2 -8.99 -8.87 5.26
N THR A 3 -9.10 -8.35 4.03
CA THR A 3 -8.48 -8.96 2.84
C THR A 3 -7.02 -8.55 2.63
N LEU A 4 -6.54 -7.56 3.39
CA LEU A 4 -5.21 -6.98 3.22
C LEU A 4 -4.32 -7.30 4.44
N LEU A 5 -3.29 -8.11 4.23
CA LEU A 5 -2.38 -8.52 5.32
C LEU A 5 -1.46 -7.37 5.76
N PHE A 6 -0.94 -6.60 4.80
CA PHE A 6 -0.07 -5.45 5.04
C PHE A 6 -0.42 -4.30 4.11
N THR A 7 -0.11 -3.07 4.52
CA THR A 7 -0.23 -1.89 3.65
C THR A 7 0.79 -2.00 2.52
N ASN A 8 0.31 -2.17 1.29
CA ASN A 8 1.14 -2.37 0.10
C ASN A 8 1.18 -1.16 -0.84
N ALA A 9 0.41 -0.12 -0.53
CA ALA A 9 0.34 1.14 -1.27
C ALA A 9 -0.14 2.30 -0.37
N GLY A 10 0.26 3.52 -0.70
CA GLY A 10 -0.14 4.75 0.02
C GLY A 10 -1.64 4.98 0.12
N MET A 11 -2.38 4.56 -0.92
CA MET A 11 -3.83 4.76 -1.02
C MET A 11 -4.67 3.88 -0.10
N VAL A 12 -4.09 2.81 0.49
CA VAL A 12 -4.85 1.82 1.29
C VAL A 12 -5.61 2.47 2.43
N GLN A 13 -5.01 3.44 3.12
CA GLN A 13 -5.65 4.17 4.22
C GLN A 13 -6.78 5.11 3.75
N PHE A 14 -6.87 5.39 2.46
CA PHE A 14 -7.89 6.25 1.84
C PHE A 14 -8.94 5.45 1.09
N LYS A 15 -8.93 4.10 1.16
CA LYS A 15 -9.84 3.23 0.40
C LYS A 15 -11.30 3.63 0.58
N ASP A 16 -11.74 3.80 1.83
CA ASP A 16 -13.14 4.13 2.14
C ASP A 16 -13.48 5.57 1.75
N THR A 17 -12.50 6.48 1.77
CA THR A 17 -12.65 7.83 1.23
C THR A 17 -12.85 7.80 -0.30
N PHE A 18 -12.08 6.99 -1.02
CA PHE A 18 -12.25 6.82 -2.47
C PHE A 18 -13.56 6.14 -2.86
N LEU A 19 -14.09 5.26 -2.01
CA LEU A 19 -15.40 4.62 -2.18
C LEU A 19 -16.58 5.50 -1.74
N GLY A 20 -16.31 6.67 -1.16
CA GLY A 20 -17.34 7.58 -0.64
C GLY A 20 -18.02 7.10 0.65
N VAL A 21 -17.49 6.07 1.30
CA VAL A 21 -18.00 5.51 2.57
C VAL A 21 -17.58 6.40 3.75
N GLU A 22 -16.37 6.95 3.69
CA GLU A 22 -15.81 7.86 4.69
C GLU A 22 -15.64 9.27 4.08
N GLN A 23 -16.09 10.30 4.80
CA GLN A 23 -15.81 11.70 4.43
C GLN A 23 -14.75 12.29 5.34
N ARG A 24 -13.78 12.99 4.74
CA ARG A 24 -12.70 13.64 5.47
C ARG A 24 -12.82 15.16 5.37
N PRO A 25 -12.32 15.92 6.36
CA PRO A 25 -12.42 17.38 6.37
C PRO A 25 -11.50 18.06 5.33
N TYR A 26 -10.85 17.28 4.46
CA TYR A 26 -9.92 17.75 3.44
C TYR A 26 -10.20 17.06 2.10
N ASN A 27 -10.04 17.81 1.02
CA ASN A 27 -10.24 17.32 -0.35
C ASN A 27 -8.94 16.90 -1.04
N ARG A 28 -7.79 17.09 -0.39
CA ARG A 28 -6.46 16.75 -0.90
C ARG A 28 -5.60 16.22 0.24
N ALA A 29 -4.81 15.19 -0.03
CA ALA A 29 -3.86 14.62 0.90
C ALA A 29 -2.57 14.22 0.17
N CYS A 30 -1.44 14.26 0.87
CA CYS A 30 -0.15 13.78 0.40
C CYS A 30 0.52 13.04 1.55
N THR A 31 1.05 11.85 1.29
CA THR A 31 1.71 11.01 2.30
C THR A 31 2.93 10.32 1.69
N ILE A 32 3.88 9.98 2.56
CA ILE A 32 4.94 9.02 2.28
C ILE A 32 4.62 7.80 3.14
N GLN A 33 4.15 6.72 2.51
CA GLN A 33 3.60 5.58 3.21
C GLN A 33 4.59 4.43 3.17
N LYS A 34 4.96 3.93 4.35
CA LYS A 34 5.66 2.65 4.50
C LYS A 34 4.81 1.52 3.91
N CYS A 35 5.33 0.87 2.88
CA CYS A 35 4.71 -0.21 2.13
C CYS A 35 5.46 -1.52 2.34
N LEU A 36 4.71 -2.62 2.44
CA LEU A 36 5.24 -3.98 2.50
C LEU A 36 4.55 -4.86 1.45
N ARG A 37 5.33 -5.47 0.54
CA ARG A 37 4.86 -6.34 -0.54
C ARG A 37 5.44 -7.75 -0.43
N VAL A 38 4.83 -8.55 0.43
CA VAL A 38 5.27 -9.93 0.72
C VAL A 38 4.16 -10.97 0.58
N SER A 39 2.95 -10.57 0.15
CA SER A 39 1.78 -11.44 0.14
C SER A 39 0.65 -10.91 -0.74
N GLY A 40 -0.21 -11.81 -1.22
CA GLY A 40 -1.38 -11.45 -2.02
C GLY A 40 -1.00 -10.99 -3.43
N LYS A 41 -1.82 -10.12 -4.02
CA LYS A 41 -1.66 -9.66 -5.41
C LYS A 41 -0.34 -8.90 -5.66
N HIS A 42 0.18 -8.22 -4.64
CA HIS A 42 1.44 -7.49 -4.72
C HIS A 42 2.46 -8.16 -3.79
N ASN A 43 3.27 -9.04 -4.37
CA ASN A 43 4.27 -9.82 -3.65
C ASN A 43 5.59 -9.80 -4.43
N ASP A 44 6.59 -9.13 -3.86
CA ASP A 44 7.90 -8.97 -4.49
C ASP A 44 8.95 -9.89 -3.83
N LEU A 45 8.55 -10.76 -2.89
CA LEU A 45 9.46 -11.53 -2.03
C LEU A 45 10.50 -12.34 -2.81
N GLU A 46 10.10 -13.02 -3.89
CA GLU A 46 11.02 -13.84 -4.71
C GLU A 46 11.88 -13.00 -5.67
N SER A 47 11.49 -11.75 -5.92
CA SER A 47 12.23 -10.83 -6.81
C SER A 47 13.31 -10.04 -6.08
N VAL A 48 13.26 -9.99 -4.75
CA VAL A 48 14.25 -9.33 -3.90
C VAL A 48 15.54 -10.14 -3.86
N GLY A 49 16.65 -9.51 -4.24
CA GLY A 49 17.94 -10.17 -4.44
C GLY A 49 18.27 -10.33 -5.92
N PRO A 50 17.47 -11.10 -6.70
CA PRO A 50 17.67 -11.24 -8.14
C PRO A 50 17.53 -9.93 -8.93
N SER A 51 16.63 -9.03 -8.51
CA SER A 51 16.38 -7.77 -9.22
C SER A 51 16.93 -6.57 -8.43
N PRO A 52 17.58 -5.59 -9.09
CA PRO A 52 18.13 -4.41 -8.42
C PRO A 52 17.07 -3.37 -8.03
N ARG A 53 15.79 -3.61 -8.31
CA ARG A 53 14.70 -2.64 -8.10
C ARG A 53 13.57 -3.13 -7.19
N HIS A 54 13.61 -4.39 -6.78
CA HIS A 54 12.55 -4.95 -5.96
C HIS A 54 12.96 -4.90 -4.49
N HIS A 55 12.02 -4.46 -3.65
CA HIS A 55 12.14 -4.41 -2.20
C HIS A 55 10.88 -5.01 -1.59
N THR A 56 11.00 -5.69 -0.46
CA THR A 56 9.83 -6.12 0.30
C THR A 56 9.23 -4.93 1.05
N PHE A 57 10.07 -4.17 1.76
CA PHE A 57 9.71 -2.97 2.49
C PHE A 57 10.28 -1.73 1.80
N PHE A 58 9.45 -0.73 1.55
CA PHE A 58 9.82 0.51 0.87
C PHE A 58 8.82 1.64 1.17
N GLU A 59 9.06 2.82 0.62
CA GLU A 59 8.15 3.96 0.63
C GLU A 59 7.62 4.26 -0.78
#